data_AF-A0A4R6R048-F1
#
_entry.id   AF-A0A4R6R048-F1
#
_cell.length_a   1.000
_cell.length_b   1.000
_cell.length_c   1.000
_cell.angle_alpha   90.00
_cell.angle_beta   90.00
_cell.angle_gamma   90.00
#
_symmetry.space_group_name_H-M   'P 1'
#
loop_
_entity.id
_entity.type
_entity.pdbx_description
1 polymer ?
#
loop_
_entity_poly.entity_id
_entity_poly.type
_entity_poly.pdbx_seq_one_letter_code
_entity_poly.pdbx_strand_id
1 'polypeptide(L)'
;MFTPHVTDDSRPPLRHLDRFTELWDPASYSGQAWIALSATQLEDDEERTAAQKRRILDGWIDLLSAGDAPITHLYLCSRVPQRLLDAVSGLPDLRYLAVKWGPYEDLGPLSDLHLIEALHLGGATRVTTLAPLRLLPDLVEVDLSNAFRLADFSELGDLTALRYLTLGTGIGTDRLLHIPDLEWVRPLRHLHWFHLPGATIDSADLSPAADLPELAYFGAPLRSTWRSQVMALAECNPAFLDMAMEYQALEKG
;
A
#
# COMPACT_ATOMS: atom_id res chain seq x y z
N MET A 1 -10.18 -14.43 -6.38
CA MET A 1 -10.23 -13.04 -5.92
C MET A 1 -11.22 -13.02 -4.78
N PHE A 2 -10.76 -12.86 -3.54
CA PHE A 2 -11.63 -12.76 -2.38
C PHE A 2 -12.41 -11.44 -2.48
N THR A 3 -13.73 -11.49 -2.34
CA THR A 3 -14.59 -10.30 -2.29
C THR A 3 -15.21 -10.25 -0.91
N PRO A 4 -14.71 -9.38 -0.02
CA PRO A 4 -15.21 -9.33 1.34
C PRO A 4 -16.69 -8.92 1.37
N HIS A 5 -17.44 -9.43 2.35
CA HIS A 5 -18.87 -9.14 2.54
C HIS A 5 -19.12 -7.84 3.29
N VAL A 6 -18.29 -6.82 3.01
CA VAL A 6 -18.49 -5.45 3.48
C VAL A 6 -19.16 -4.61 2.39
N THR A 7 -19.93 -3.61 2.83
CA THR A 7 -20.50 -2.58 1.95
C THR A 7 -19.40 -1.88 1.14
N ASP A 8 -19.74 -1.40 -0.06
CA ASP A 8 -18.77 -0.74 -0.95
C ASP A 8 -18.12 0.48 -0.29
N ASP A 9 -18.88 1.22 0.55
CA ASP A 9 -18.40 2.37 1.33
C ASP A 9 -17.28 2.01 2.33
N SER A 10 -17.16 0.74 2.71
CA SER A 10 -16.11 0.28 3.62
C SER A 10 -14.81 -0.05 2.89
N ARG A 11 -14.82 -0.11 1.55
CA ARG A 11 -13.63 -0.40 0.76
C ARG A 11 -12.76 0.85 0.59
N PRO A 12 -11.46 0.68 0.32
CA PRO A 12 -10.58 1.80 0.04
C PRO A 12 -11.08 2.61 -1.19
N PRO A 13 -11.33 3.91 -1.05
CA PRO A 13 -12.08 4.70 -2.04
C PRO A 13 -11.25 5.13 -3.25
N LEU A 14 -9.92 5.17 -3.16
CA LEU A 14 -9.05 5.84 -4.14
C LEU A 14 -8.60 4.94 -5.32
N ARG A 15 -9.31 3.85 -5.61
CA ARG A 15 -8.96 2.87 -6.64
C ARG A 15 -9.58 3.17 -8.02
N HIS A 16 -9.44 4.38 -8.53
CA HIS A 16 -9.91 4.74 -9.88
C HIS A 16 -8.85 4.41 -10.95
N LEU A 17 -8.49 3.12 -11.06
CA LEU A 17 -7.45 2.64 -11.99
C LEU A 17 -7.81 2.90 -13.46
N ASP A 18 -9.09 3.05 -13.76
CA ASP A 18 -9.64 3.35 -15.08
C ASP A 18 -9.37 4.78 -15.57
N ARG A 19 -8.98 5.69 -14.67
CA ARG A 19 -8.74 7.10 -15.00
C ARG A 19 -7.30 7.40 -15.45
N PHE A 20 -6.38 6.46 -15.28
CA PHE A 20 -4.97 6.69 -15.56
C PHE A 20 -4.67 6.68 -17.06
N THR A 21 -3.91 7.67 -17.52
CA THR A 21 -3.30 7.63 -18.85
C THR A 21 -1.99 6.87 -18.77
N GLU A 22 -1.86 5.76 -19.49
CA GLU A 22 -0.62 5.00 -19.55
C GLU A 22 0.42 5.70 -20.44
N LEU A 23 1.60 5.98 -19.88
CA LEU A 23 2.68 6.68 -20.56
C LEU A 23 4.01 5.93 -20.36
N TRP A 24 4.84 5.88 -21.39
CA TRP A 24 6.21 5.35 -21.27
C TRP A 24 7.26 6.37 -21.70
N ASP A 25 6.91 7.29 -22.59
CA ASP A 25 7.78 8.37 -23.07
C ASP A 25 7.42 9.70 -22.38
N PRO A 26 8.35 10.36 -21.66
CA PRO A 26 8.15 11.70 -21.12
C PRO A 26 7.71 12.71 -22.19
N ALA A 27 8.13 12.55 -23.45
CA ALA A 27 7.75 13.45 -24.54
C ALA A 27 6.25 13.35 -24.91
N SER A 28 5.57 12.29 -24.47
CA SER A 28 4.12 12.11 -24.66
C SER A 28 3.29 12.69 -23.52
N TYR A 29 3.93 13.17 -22.45
CA TYR A 29 3.25 13.87 -21.36
C TYR A 29 2.74 15.22 -21.85
N SER A 30 1.46 15.49 -21.62
CA SER A 30 0.76 16.68 -22.09
C SER A 30 -0.01 17.39 -20.97
N GLY A 31 0.43 17.21 -19.72
CA GLY A 31 -0.17 17.86 -18.55
C GLY A 31 -1.33 17.07 -17.92
N GLN A 32 -1.38 15.76 -18.11
CA GLN A 32 -2.37 14.91 -17.47
C GLN A 32 -2.18 14.88 -15.94
N ALA A 33 -3.25 15.08 -15.18
CA ALA A 33 -3.19 15.00 -13.73
C ALA A 33 -3.13 13.55 -13.20
N TRP A 34 -3.49 12.56 -14.03
CA TRP A 34 -3.60 11.13 -13.68
C TRP A 34 -2.77 10.30 -14.66
N ILE A 35 -1.60 9.84 -14.22
CA ILE A 35 -0.65 9.13 -15.10
C ILE A 35 -0.19 7.80 -14.50
N ALA A 36 -0.24 6.76 -15.34
CA ALA A 36 0.34 5.46 -15.07
C ALA A 36 1.60 5.37 -15.92
N LEU A 37 2.78 5.59 -15.33
CA LEU A 37 4.01 5.66 -16.10
C LEU A 37 4.90 4.42 -15.96
N SER A 38 5.42 3.98 -17.10
CA SER A 38 6.43 2.93 -17.22
C SER A 38 7.77 3.58 -17.58
N ALA A 39 8.63 3.78 -16.59
CA ALA A 39 9.97 4.37 -16.78
C ALA A 39 11.08 3.33 -16.97
N THR A 40 10.82 2.07 -16.57
CA THR A 40 11.75 0.95 -16.74
C THR A 40 11.02 -0.27 -17.29
N GLN A 41 11.74 -1.37 -17.52
CA GLN A 41 11.16 -2.62 -18.06
C GLN A 41 10.30 -2.39 -19.31
N LEU A 42 10.83 -1.58 -20.22
CA LEU A 42 10.23 -1.31 -21.52
C LEU A 42 10.47 -2.56 -22.38
N GLU A 43 9.62 -3.57 -22.18
CA GLU A 43 9.68 -4.93 -22.76
C GLU A 43 8.97 -5.03 -24.12
N ASP A 44 8.69 -3.90 -24.78
CA ASP A 44 8.46 -3.91 -26.23
C ASP A 44 9.80 -4.19 -26.94
N ASP A 45 9.97 -5.43 -27.39
CA ASP A 45 11.15 -6.26 -27.11
C ASP A 45 12.28 -6.32 -28.17
N GLU A 46 12.44 -5.40 -29.13
CA GLU A 46 13.64 -5.43 -30.03
C GLU A 46 14.35 -4.10 -30.36
N GLU A 47 13.79 -2.90 -30.08
CA GLU A 47 14.34 -1.66 -30.69
C GLU A 47 15.08 -0.68 -29.75
N ARG A 48 14.95 -0.79 -28.42
CA ARG A 48 15.50 0.23 -27.50
C ARG A 48 16.83 -0.18 -26.87
N THR A 49 17.88 0.52 -27.26
CA THR A 49 19.22 0.45 -26.64
C THR A 49 19.19 0.86 -25.16
N ALA A 50 20.19 0.43 -24.39
CA ALA A 50 20.37 0.85 -23.00
C ALA A 50 20.46 2.38 -22.83
N ALA A 51 20.98 3.09 -23.85
CA ALA A 51 21.00 4.55 -23.85
C ALA A 51 19.61 5.17 -23.98
N GLN A 52 18.74 4.62 -24.83
CA GLN A 52 17.35 5.08 -24.95
C GLN A 52 16.55 4.80 -23.68
N LYS A 53 16.67 3.59 -23.11
CA LYS A 53 16.02 3.24 -21.84
C LYS A 53 16.44 4.18 -20.70
N ARG A 54 17.74 4.53 -20.63
CA ARG A 54 18.25 5.52 -19.67
C ARG A 54 17.70 6.92 -19.92
N ARG A 55 17.67 7.40 -21.17
CA ARG A 55 17.11 8.72 -21.50
C ARG A 55 15.64 8.83 -21.12
N ILE A 56 14.85 7.77 -21.29
CA ILE A 56 13.44 7.74 -20.88
C ILE A 56 13.32 7.89 -19.36
N LEU A 57 14.09 7.08 -18.61
CA LEU A 57 14.09 7.15 -17.15
C LEU A 57 14.57 8.52 -16.65
N ASP A 58 15.66 9.06 -17.21
CA ASP A 58 16.21 10.36 -16.83
C ASP A 58 15.21 11.48 -17.19
N GLY A 59 14.53 11.41 -18.34
CA GLY A 59 13.50 12.37 -18.72
C GLY A 59 12.26 12.35 -17.82
N TRP A 60 11.85 11.18 -17.32
CA TRP A 60 10.81 11.12 -16.29
C TRP A 60 11.28 11.74 -14.98
N ILE A 61 12.52 11.46 -14.56
CA ILE A 61 13.10 12.05 -13.35
C ILE A 61 13.12 13.58 -13.46
N ASP A 62 13.60 14.11 -14.59
CA ASP A 62 13.65 15.56 -14.83
C ASP A 62 12.24 16.19 -14.79
N LEU A 63 11.25 15.55 -15.43
CA LEU A 63 9.87 16.02 -15.45
C LEU A 63 9.23 16.03 -14.06
N LEU A 64 9.36 14.93 -13.31
CA LEU A 64 8.76 14.85 -11.96
C LEU A 64 9.46 15.79 -10.99
N SER A 65 10.78 15.98 -11.12
CA SER A 65 11.57 16.85 -10.24
C SER A 65 11.41 18.35 -10.55
N ALA A 66 10.79 18.71 -11.69
CA ALA A 66 10.69 20.10 -12.13
C ALA A 66 9.79 20.97 -11.22
N GLY A 67 8.85 20.37 -10.48
CA GLY A 67 7.99 21.10 -9.54
C GLY A 67 6.74 21.73 -10.15
N ASP A 68 6.54 21.61 -11.47
CA ASP A 68 5.48 22.31 -12.21
C ASP A 68 4.44 21.38 -12.87
N ALA A 69 4.65 20.06 -12.79
CA ALA A 69 3.73 19.09 -13.37
C ALA A 69 2.43 19.02 -12.55
N PRO A 70 1.23 19.18 -13.17
CA PRO A 70 -0.07 19.13 -12.47
C PRO A 70 -0.51 17.71 -12.05
N ILE A 71 0.44 16.80 -11.81
CA ILE A 71 0.18 15.41 -11.48
C ILE A 71 -0.33 15.32 -10.05
N THR A 72 -1.55 14.79 -9.90
CA THR A 72 -2.18 14.55 -8.59
C THR A 72 -2.29 13.07 -8.29
N HIS A 73 -2.30 12.21 -9.32
CA HIS A 73 -2.41 10.76 -9.19
C HIS A 73 -1.34 10.09 -10.06
N LEU A 74 -0.38 9.44 -9.40
CA LEU A 74 0.76 8.82 -10.04
C LEU A 74 0.78 7.33 -9.75
N TYR A 75 0.80 6.50 -10.79
CA TYR A 75 1.09 5.08 -10.68
C TYR A 75 2.37 4.72 -11.43
N LEU A 76 3.42 4.34 -10.71
CA LEU A 76 4.66 3.84 -11.26
C LEU A 76 4.53 2.34 -11.56
N CYS A 77 4.22 2.01 -12.82
CA CYS A 77 3.78 0.68 -13.28
C CYS A 77 4.91 -0.31 -13.59
N SER A 78 6.16 0.11 -13.42
CA SER A 78 7.38 -0.66 -13.72
C SER A 78 8.32 -0.67 -12.52
N ARG A 79 9.46 -1.35 -12.61
CA ARG A 79 10.47 -1.34 -11.55
C ARG A 79 10.92 0.09 -11.21
N VAL A 80 10.75 0.52 -9.97
CA VAL A 80 11.11 1.87 -9.51
C VAL A 80 12.48 1.87 -8.83
N PRO A 81 13.55 2.40 -9.45
CA PRO A 81 14.81 2.66 -8.76
C PRO A 81 14.65 3.83 -7.76
N GLN A 82 15.51 3.91 -6.74
CA GLN A 82 15.47 4.96 -5.72
C GLN A 82 15.37 6.37 -6.33
N ARG A 83 16.23 6.72 -7.29
CA ARG A 83 16.21 8.02 -7.98
C ARG A 83 14.87 8.41 -8.64
N LEU A 84 14.06 7.43 -9.04
CA LEU A 84 12.73 7.71 -9.60
C LEU A 84 11.71 7.97 -8.48
N LEU A 85 11.83 7.28 -7.35
CA LEU A 85 11.05 7.58 -6.15
C LEU A 85 11.42 8.96 -5.60
N ASP A 86 12.72 9.31 -5.58
CA ASP A 86 13.21 10.61 -5.13
C ASP A 86 12.58 11.76 -5.93
N ALA A 87 12.44 11.59 -7.24
CA ALA A 87 11.85 12.58 -8.14
C ALA A 87 10.37 12.88 -7.84
N VAL A 88 9.66 11.99 -7.16
CA VAL A 88 8.24 12.19 -6.78
C VAL A 88 8.09 13.38 -5.82
N SER A 89 9.14 13.73 -5.06
CA SER A 89 9.15 14.93 -4.19
C SER A 89 8.88 16.24 -4.94
N GLY A 90 9.11 16.29 -6.26
CA GLY A 90 8.77 17.44 -7.11
C GLY A 90 7.28 17.54 -7.48
N LEU A 91 6.40 16.72 -6.89
CA LEU A 91 4.95 16.77 -7.13
C LEU A 91 4.20 17.23 -5.87
N PRO A 92 4.21 18.54 -5.54
CA PRO A 92 3.62 19.05 -4.30
C PRO A 92 2.10 18.84 -4.20
N ASP A 93 1.42 18.71 -5.34
CA ASP A 93 -0.03 18.49 -5.42
C ASP A 93 -0.42 17.00 -5.48
N LEU A 94 0.53 16.08 -5.24
CA LEU A 94 0.27 14.65 -5.31
C LEU A 94 -0.67 14.19 -4.18
N ARG A 95 -1.78 13.56 -4.55
CA ARG A 95 -2.82 13.01 -3.65
C ARG A 95 -2.80 11.49 -3.59
N TYR A 96 -2.35 10.84 -4.67
CA TYR A 96 -2.26 9.38 -4.77
C TYR A 96 -0.92 8.98 -5.38
N LEU A 97 -0.17 8.13 -4.68
CA LEU A 97 1.02 7.47 -5.20
C LEU A 97 0.85 5.96 -5.13
N ALA A 98 1.00 5.29 -6.26
CA ALA A 98 1.20 3.85 -6.31
C ALA A 98 2.55 3.51 -6.94
N VAL A 99 3.26 2.57 -6.31
CA VAL A 99 4.52 2.02 -6.80
C VAL A 99 4.33 0.52 -6.97
N LYS A 100 4.49 0.01 -8.18
CA LYS A 100 4.29 -1.43 -8.42
C LYS A 100 5.31 -2.29 -7.67
N TRP A 101 6.60 -1.99 -7.85
CA TRP A 101 7.71 -2.64 -7.16
C TRP A 101 9.04 -1.93 -7.41
N GLY A 102 10.03 -2.13 -6.56
CA GLY A 102 11.38 -1.63 -6.80
C GLY A 102 12.36 -1.91 -5.67
N PRO A 103 13.67 -1.72 -5.90
CA PRO A 103 14.69 -1.82 -4.86
C PRO A 103 14.84 -0.51 -4.05
N TYR A 104 13.80 0.31 -3.96
CA TYR A 104 13.85 1.53 -3.15
C TYR A 104 13.84 1.15 -1.66
N GLU A 105 14.53 1.96 -0.86
CA GLU A 105 14.69 1.74 0.58
C GLU A 105 14.48 3.00 1.40
N ASP A 106 14.77 4.17 0.82
CA ASP A 106 14.56 5.45 1.45
C ASP A 106 13.20 6.03 1.03
N LEU A 107 12.35 6.29 2.03
CA LEU A 107 11.06 6.94 1.86
C LEU A 107 11.10 8.44 2.20
N GLY A 108 12.28 8.98 2.56
CA GLY A 108 12.52 10.39 2.85
C GLY A 108 11.92 11.35 1.82
N PRO A 109 12.05 11.11 0.50
CA PRO A 109 11.45 11.98 -0.51
C PRO A 109 9.93 12.14 -0.43
N LEU A 110 9.23 11.23 0.25
CA LEU A 110 7.79 11.31 0.41
C LEU A 110 7.38 12.32 1.50
N SER A 111 8.28 12.77 2.38
CA SER A 111 7.95 13.61 3.55
C SER A 111 7.31 14.96 3.21
N ASP A 112 7.58 15.46 2.00
CA ASP A 112 7.19 16.79 1.56
C ASP A 112 5.85 16.77 0.78
N LEU A 113 5.27 15.58 0.57
CA LEU A 113 4.00 15.39 -0.14
C LEU A 113 2.81 15.62 0.79
N HIS A 114 2.67 16.85 1.31
CA HIS A 114 1.72 17.15 2.38
C HIS A 114 0.24 16.93 2.02
N LEU A 115 -0.10 16.85 0.73
CA LEU A 115 -1.47 16.61 0.23
C LEU A 115 -1.75 15.14 -0.11
N ILE A 116 -0.81 14.23 0.17
CA ILE A 116 -0.97 12.81 -0.15
C ILE A 116 -1.99 12.16 0.77
N GLU A 117 -2.99 11.51 0.17
CA GLU A 117 -4.09 10.84 0.86
C GLU A 117 -3.94 9.32 0.82
N ALA A 118 -3.39 8.79 -0.28
CA ALA A 118 -3.20 7.37 -0.49
C ALA A 118 -1.79 7.02 -0.98
N LEU A 119 -1.18 6.05 -0.30
CA LEU A 119 0.15 5.57 -0.60
C LEU A 119 0.15 4.04 -0.73
N HIS A 120 0.42 3.55 -1.94
CA HIS A 120 0.57 2.13 -2.24
C HIS A 120 2.02 1.83 -2.60
N LEU A 121 2.74 1.14 -1.70
CA LEU A 121 4.14 0.76 -1.88
C LEU A 121 4.24 -0.74 -2.12
N GLY A 122 4.27 -1.09 -3.40
CA GLY A 122 4.47 -2.44 -3.87
C GLY A 122 5.93 -2.87 -3.81
N GLY A 123 6.19 -4.13 -3.50
CA GLY A 123 7.55 -4.70 -3.58
C GLY A 123 8.58 -4.01 -2.68
N ALA A 124 8.16 -3.48 -1.52
CA ALA A 124 8.96 -2.69 -0.58
C ALA A 124 10.02 -3.53 0.19
N THR A 125 10.68 -4.46 -0.49
CA THR A 125 11.54 -5.51 0.08
C THR A 125 12.77 -5.00 0.83
N ARG A 126 13.11 -3.73 0.66
CA ARG A 126 14.27 -3.08 1.29
C ARG A 126 13.91 -1.99 2.31
N VAL A 127 12.63 -1.60 2.40
CA VAL A 127 12.17 -0.60 3.36
C VAL A 127 12.30 -1.16 4.78
N THR A 128 12.96 -0.40 5.65
CA THR A 128 13.19 -0.77 7.07
C THR A 128 12.47 0.14 8.05
N THR A 129 11.98 1.29 7.61
CA THR A 129 11.29 2.30 8.43
C THR A 129 10.27 3.05 7.58
N LEU A 130 9.18 3.45 8.23
CA LEU A 130 8.09 4.28 7.73
C LEU A 130 8.09 5.67 8.39
N ALA A 131 9.13 6.03 9.15
CA ALA A 131 9.23 7.32 9.84
C ALA A 131 8.89 8.55 8.96
N PRO A 132 9.27 8.63 7.67
CA PRO A 132 8.89 9.75 6.81
C PRO A 132 7.38 9.94 6.65
N LEU A 133 6.60 8.86 6.75
CA LEU A 133 5.14 8.93 6.57
C LEU A 133 4.43 9.66 7.71
N ARG A 134 5.08 9.82 8.87
CA ARG A 134 4.56 10.58 10.02
C ARG A 134 4.40 12.07 9.73
N LEU A 135 5.00 12.56 8.66
CA LEU A 135 4.96 13.95 8.22
C LEU A 135 3.81 14.24 7.23
N LEU A 136 2.96 13.24 6.96
CA LEU A 136 1.87 13.29 6.00
C LEU A 136 0.53 13.40 6.74
N PRO A 137 0.03 14.63 7.00
CA PRO A 137 -1.13 14.83 7.88
C PRO A 137 -2.44 14.31 7.28
N ASP A 138 -2.53 14.26 5.95
CA ASP A 138 -3.73 13.89 5.21
C ASP A 138 -3.73 12.41 4.76
N LEU A 139 -2.73 11.62 5.18
CA LEU A 139 -2.60 10.22 4.77
C LEU A 139 -3.69 9.35 5.43
N VAL A 140 -4.65 8.91 4.62
CA VAL A 140 -5.80 8.10 5.05
C VAL A 140 -5.74 6.65 4.60
N GLU A 141 -4.95 6.34 3.57
CA GLU A 141 -4.82 5.00 3.01
C GLU A 141 -3.34 4.60 2.82
N VAL A 142 -2.98 3.46 3.38
CA VAL A 142 -1.67 2.81 3.17
C VAL A 142 -1.87 1.37 2.72
N ASP A 143 -1.28 1.02 1.58
CA ASP A 143 -1.07 -0.35 1.14
C ASP A 143 0.43 -0.61 1.03
N LEU A 144 0.96 -1.48 1.89
CA LEU A 144 2.37 -1.83 1.92
C LEU A 144 2.54 -3.33 1.69
N SER A 145 3.09 -3.69 0.53
CA SER A 145 3.35 -5.09 0.21
C SER A 145 4.83 -5.43 0.18
N ASN A 146 5.14 -6.63 0.68
CA ASN A 146 6.47 -7.22 0.70
C ASN A 146 7.51 -6.43 1.53
N ALA A 147 7.08 -5.68 2.55
CA ALA A 147 7.96 -4.95 3.47
C ALA A 147 8.68 -5.88 4.47
N PHE A 148 9.36 -6.91 3.97
CA PHE A 148 9.91 -7.99 4.78
C PHE A 148 11.11 -7.63 5.66
N ARG A 149 11.57 -6.37 5.59
CA ARG A 149 12.64 -5.84 6.45
C ARG A 149 12.13 -4.81 7.45
N LEU A 150 10.84 -4.47 7.41
CA LEU A 150 10.20 -3.67 8.44
C LEU A 150 10.12 -4.54 9.70
N ALA A 151 10.73 -4.07 10.78
CA ALA A 151 10.77 -4.77 12.07
C ALA A 151 9.99 -4.02 13.16
N ASP A 152 9.81 -2.71 13.00
CA ASP A 152 9.08 -1.87 13.93
C ASP A 152 7.76 -1.42 13.29
N PHE A 153 6.65 -2.01 13.77
CA PHE A 153 5.31 -1.65 13.32
C PHE A 153 4.70 -0.49 14.11
N SER A 154 5.36 -0.01 15.17
CA SER A 154 4.86 1.12 15.97
C SER A 154 4.77 2.41 15.16
N GLU A 155 5.63 2.57 14.14
CA GLU A 155 5.59 3.70 13.20
C GLU A 155 4.28 3.76 12.39
N LEU A 156 3.59 2.64 12.17
CA LEU A 156 2.25 2.64 11.58
C LEU A 156 1.22 3.19 12.58
N GLY A 157 1.37 2.89 13.87
CA GLY A 157 0.51 3.39 14.95
C GLY A 157 0.57 4.91 15.11
N ASP A 158 1.62 5.57 14.62
CA ASP A 158 1.74 7.02 14.61
C ASP A 158 0.90 7.70 13.50
N LEU A 159 0.41 6.94 12.52
CA LEU A 159 -0.41 7.44 11.41
C LEU A 159 -1.89 7.49 11.80
N THR A 160 -2.22 8.29 12.81
CA THR A 160 -3.54 8.25 13.48
C THR A 160 -4.73 8.68 12.60
N ALA A 161 -4.47 9.30 11.44
CA ALA A 161 -5.49 9.64 10.44
C ALA A 161 -5.87 8.45 9.52
N LEU A 162 -5.13 7.33 9.59
CA LEU A 162 -5.39 6.17 8.75
C LEU A 162 -6.80 5.61 8.94
N ARG A 163 -7.47 5.37 7.81
CA ARG A 163 -8.76 4.71 7.72
C ARG A 163 -8.65 3.36 7.01
N TYR A 164 -7.67 3.20 6.12
CA TYR A 164 -7.48 1.98 5.34
C TYR A 164 -6.02 1.54 5.42
N LEU A 165 -5.80 0.34 5.97
CA LEU A 165 -4.48 -0.27 6.07
C LEU A 165 -4.51 -1.66 5.45
N THR A 166 -3.67 -1.85 4.42
CA THR A 166 -3.30 -3.18 3.93
C THR A 166 -1.79 -3.36 4.13
N LEU A 167 -1.39 -4.44 4.79
CA LEU A 167 0.01 -4.72 5.09
C LEU A 167 0.27 -6.22 4.96
N GLY A 168 1.15 -6.62 4.04
CA GLY A 168 1.36 -8.06 3.88
C GLY A 168 2.22 -8.47 2.70
N THR A 169 2.05 -9.71 2.28
CA THR A 169 2.69 -10.30 1.12
C THR A 169 1.86 -10.06 -0.13
N GLY A 170 2.50 -9.48 -1.15
CA GLY A 170 1.94 -9.29 -2.47
C GLY A 170 2.14 -10.51 -3.38
N ILE A 171 1.66 -10.41 -4.62
CA ILE A 171 1.76 -11.49 -5.62
C ILE A 171 3.22 -11.70 -6.06
N GLY A 172 3.62 -12.95 -6.31
CA GLY A 172 4.93 -13.30 -6.89
C GLY A 172 6.01 -13.64 -5.87
N THR A 173 5.65 -13.85 -4.60
CA THR A 173 6.56 -14.35 -3.57
C THR A 173 5.84 -15.23 -2.57
N ASP A 174 6.53 -16.27 -2.07
CA ASP A 174 6.04 -17.16 -1.02
C ASP A 174 6.48 -16.71 0.39
N ARG A 175 7.23 -15.59 0.47
CA ARG A 175 7.71 -15.08 1.74
C ARG A 175 6.57 -14.43 2.51
N LEU A 176 6.35 -14.86 3.75
CA LEU A 176 5.35 -14.28 4.64
C LEU A 176 5.91 -13.04 5.36
N LEU A 177 5.04 -12.07 5.61
CA LEU A 177 5.36 -10.92 6.46
C LEU A 177 5.20 -11.32 7.93
N HIS A 178 6.26 -11.20 8.72
CA HIS A 178 6.23 -11.55 10.13
C HIS A 178 5.84 -10.36 11.01
N ILE A 179 4.77 -10.50 11.79
CA ILE A 179 4.25 -9.48 12.69
C ILE A 179 4.21 -10.08 14.10
N PRO A 180 4.93 -9.54 15.10
CA PRO A 180 4.94 -10.13 16.45
C PRO A 180 3.55 -10.12 17.11
N ASP A 181 2.87 -8.98 17.06
CA ASP A 181 1.56 -8.76 17.67
C ASP A 181 0.82 -7.62 16.97
N LEU A 182 -0.39 -7.31 17.45
CA LEU A 182 -1.24 -6.25 16.92
C LEU A 182 -1.31 -5.01 17.83
N GLU A 183 -0.50 -4.90 18.88
CA GLU A 183 -0.62 -3.79 19.86
C GLU A 183 -0.44 -2.41 19.21
N TRP A 184 0.37 -2.33 18.15
CA TRP A 184 0.63 -1.12 17.37
C TRP A 184 -0.61 -0.56 16.66
N VAL A 185 -1.72 -1.30 16.52
CA VAL A 185 -2.95 -0.79 15.90
C VAL A 185 -3.82 0.02 16.86
N ARG A 186 -3.65 -0.13 18.19
CA ARG A 186 -4.52 0.52 19.19
C ARG A 186 -4.64 2.06 19.04
N PRO A 187 -3.61 2.80 18.61
CA PRO A 187 -3.74 4.24 18.36
C PRO A 187 -4.57 4.59 17.11
N LEU A 188 -4.80 3.66 16.19
CA LEU A 188 -5.48 3.88 14.90
C LEU A 188 -7.01 3.88 15.08
N ARG A 189 -7.52 4.83 15.86
CA ARG A 189 -8.93 4.89 16.28
C ARG A 189 -9.93 5.06 15.14
N HIS A 190 -9.48 5.58 14.00
CA HIS A 190 -10.30 5.79 12.79
C HIS A 190 -10.12 4.68 11.74
N LEU A 191 -9.38 3.62 12.07
CA LEU A 191 -9.14 2.53 11.14
C LEU A 191 -10.46 1.78 10.86
N HIS A 192 -10.91 1.86 9.62
CA HIS A 192 -12.16 1.28 9.13
C HIS A 192 -11.92 -0.07 8.43
N TRP A 193 -10.78 -0.19 7.76
CA TRP A 193 -10.36 -1.39 7.03
C TRP A 193 -8.95 -1.81 7.41
N PHE A 194 -8.80 -3.05 7.88
CA PHE A 194 -7.51 -3.62 8.23
C PHE A 194 -7.32 -5.01 7.60
N HIS A 195 -6.36 -5.12 6.68
CA HIS A 195 -6.11 -6.36 5.94
C HIS A 195 -4.64 -6.75 5.97
N LEU A 196 -4.36 -8.01 6.29
CA LEU A 196 -3.02 -8.55 6.49
C LEU A 196 -2.70 -9.73 5.56
N PRO A 197 -2.82 -9.59 4.23
CA PRO A 197 -2.68 -10.72 3.31
C PRO A 197 -1.29 -11.36 3.42
N GLY A 198 -1.21 -12.69 3.57
CA GLY A 198 0.07 -13.39 3.65
C GLY A 198 0.99 -12.96 4.80
N ALA A 199 0.44 -12.42 5.88
CA ALA A 199 1.16 -12.19 7.12
C ALA A 199 1.11 -13.42 8.05
N THR A 200 2.16 -13.60 8.84
CA THR A 200 2.17 -14.46 10.03
C THR A 200 2.21 -13.57 11.25
N ILE A 201 1.18 -13.66 12.09
CA ILE A 201 1.15 -12.98 13.37
C ILE A 201 1.52 -13.99 14.45
N ASP A 202 2.50 -13.70 15.32
CA ASP A 202 2.88 -14.66 16.37
C ASP A 202 1.80 -14.75 17.45
N SER A 203 1.36 -13.58 17.93
CA SER A 203 0.36 -13.44 18.98
C SER A 203 -0.96 -14.14 18.64
N ALA A 204 -1.57 -14.74 19.66
CA ALA A 204 -2.92 -15.26 19.60
C ALA A 204 -3.98 -14.20 19.92
N ASP A 205 -3.57 -13.02 20.39
CA ASP A 205 -4.47 -11.95 20.85
C ASP A 205 -4.95 -11.07 19.68
N LEU A 206 -6.27 -11.07 19.44
CA LEU A 206 -6.92 -10.20 18.46
C LEU A 206 -7.63 -9.02 19.12
N SER A 207 -7.57 -8.87 20.46
CA SER A 207 -8.15 -7.73 21.17
C SER A 207 -7.67 -6.37 20.63
N PRO A 208 -6.40 -6.17 20.20
CA PRO A 208 -5.99 -4.87 19.67
C PRO A 208 -6.81 -4.43 18.45
N ALA A 209 -7.14 -5.36 17.55
CA ALA A 209 -8.00 -5.09 16.40
C ALA A 209 -9.48 -5.06 16.78
N ALA A 210 -9.92 -5.95 17.68
CA ALA A 210 -11.31 -6.02 18.12
C ALA A 210 -11.78 -4.78 18.91
N ASP A 211 -10.87 -4.11 19.60
CA ASP A 211 -11.13 -2.90 20.39
C ASP A 211 -11.17 -1.62 19.53
N LEU A 212 -10.88 -1.70 18.23
CA LEU A 212 -10.93 -0.55 17.33
C LEU A 212 -12.38 -0.11 17.10
N PRO A 213 -12.74 1.15 17.43
CA PRO A 213 -14.13 1.56 17.52
C PRO A 213 -14.83 1.74 16.16
N GLU A 214 -14.05 1.99 15.11
CA GLU A 214 -14.56 2.24 13.76
C GLU A 214 -14.26 1.08 12.79
N LEU A 215 -13.66 -0.02 13.28
CA LEU A 215 -13.26 -1.12 12.40
C LEU A 215 -14.48 -1.84 11.83
N ALA A 216 -14.60 -1.82 10.50
CA ALA A 216 -15.67 -2.47 9.77
C ALA A 216 -15.21 -3.75 9.06
N TYR A 217 -13.90 -3.91 8.86
CA TYR A 217 -13.32 -5.09 8.23
C TYR A 217 -11.96 -5.44 8.81
N PHE A 218 -11.81 -6.67 9.28
CA PHE A 218 -10.53 -7.30 9.62
C PHE A 218 -10.34 -8.57 8.80
N GLY A 219 -9.22 -8.65 8.08
CA GLY A 219 -8.83 -9.84 7.33
C GLY A 219 -7.38 -10.21 7.60
N ALA A 220 -7.12 -11.47 7.91
CA ALA A 220 -5.78 -12.02 8.06
C ALA A 220 -5.78 -13.52 7.75
N PRO A 221 -4.63 -14.12 7.36
CA PRO A 221 -4.51 -15.55 7.16
C PRO A 221 -5.01 -16.34 8.36
N LEU A 222 -5.86 -17.32 8.09
CA LEU A 222 -6.50 -18.11 9.14
C LEU A 222 -5.48 -18.94 9.91
N ARG A 223 -5.56 -18.88 11.24
CA ARG A 223 -4.78 -19.71 12.17
C ARG A 223 -5.71 -20.55 13.04
N SER A 224 -5.39 -21.82 13.25
CA SER A 224 -6.22 -22.68 14.11
C SER A 224 -6.37 -22.13 15.54
N THR A 225 -5.34 -21.44 16.04
CA THR A 225 -5.32 -20.78 17.37
C THR A 225 -6.32 -19.64 17.50
N TRP A 226 -6.71 -18.99 16.41
CA TRP A 226 -7.65 -17.87 16.43
C TRP A 226 -9.10 -18.30 16.26
N ARG A 227 -9.35 -19.53 15.79
CA ARG A 227 -10.68 -19.99 15.38
C ARG A 227 -11.76 -19.68 16.42
N SER A 228 -11.59 -20.13 17.66
CA SER A 228 -12.59 -19.92 18.72
C SER A 228 -12.81 -18.44 19.05
N GLN A 229 -11.73 -17.64 19.02
CA GLN A 229 -11.80 -16.21 19.29
C GLN A 229 -12.51 -15.46 18.16
N VAL A 230 -12.20 -15.77 16.90
CA VAL A 230 -12.86 -15.17 15.73
C VAL A 230 -14.35 -15.49 15.71
N MET A 231 -14.74 -16.74 16.00
CA MET A 231 -16.15 -17.10 16.09
C MET A 231 -16.89 -16.31 17.18
N ALA A 232 -16.29 -16.16 18.37
CA ALA A 232 -16.89 -15.38 19.44
C ALA A 232 -16.96 -13.87 19.12
N LEU A 233 -15.90 -13.30 18.53
CA LEU A 233 -15.88 -11.89 18.13
C LEU A 233 -16.92 -11.59 17.04
N ALA A 234 -17.09 -12.48 16.06
CA ALA A 234 -18.03 -12.28 14.97
C ALA A 234 -19.51 -12.23 15.40
N GLU A 235 -19.85 -12.70 16.61
CA GLU A 235 -21.22 -12.60 17.14
C GLU A 235 -21.65 -11.15 17.40
N CYS A 236 -20.71 -10.27 17.72
CA CYS A 236 -20.99 -8.88 18.09
C CYS A 236 -20.11 -7.83 17.38
N ASN A 237 -19.09 -8.25 16.65
CA ASN A 237 -18.20 -7.38 15.90
C ASN A 237 -18.21 -7.75 14.39
N PRO A 238 -18.86 -6.94 13.53
CA PRO A 238 -18.99 -7.26 12.10
C PRO A 238 -17.65 -7.31 11.36
N ALA A 239 -16.59 -6.68 11.89
CA ALA A 239 -15.27 -6.71 11.26
C ALA A 239 -14.69 -8.13 11.12
N PHE A 240 -15.09 -9.06 11.98
CA PHE A 240 -14.59 -10.44 12.00
C PHE A 240 -15.50 -11.43 11.24
N LEU A 241 -16.62 -10.97 10.68
CA LEU A 241 -17.62 -11.82 10.05
C LEU A 241 -17.05 -12.62 8.88
N ASP A 242 -16.29 -11.97 8.01
CA ASP A 242 -15.68 -12.61 6.83
C ASP A 242 -14.71 -13.73 7.24
N MET A 243 -13.84 -13.47 8.23
CA MET A 243 -12.94 -14.51 8.74
C MET A 243 -13.71 -15.69 9.35
N ALA A 244 -14.79 -15.43 10.09
CA ALA A 244 -15.64 -16.50 10.64
C ALA A 244 -16.29 -17.35 9.53
N MET A 245 -16.76 -16.71 8.45
CA MET A 245 -17.30 -17.41 7.29
C MET A 245 -16.25 -18.27 6.58
N GLU A 246 -15.02 -17.77 6.42
CA GLU A 246 -13.93 -18.56 5.85
C GLU A 246 -13.58 -19.79 6.70
N TYR A 247 -13.52 -19.66 8.03
CA TYR A 247 -13.32 -20.81 8.93
C TYR A 247 -14.42 -21.87 8.82
N GLN A 248 -15.68 -21.46 8.60
CA GLN A 248 -16.81 -22.39 8.40
C GLN A 248 -16.77 -23.06 7.03
N ALA A 249 -16.30 -22.37 6.00
CA ALA A 249 -16.15 -22.92 4.66
C ALA A 249 -15.11 -24.05 4.63
N LEU A 250 -14.01 -23.89 5.38
CA LEU A 250 -12.97 -24.92 5.52
C LEU A 250 -13.43 -26.21 6.23
N GLU A 251 -14.55 -26.19 6.95
CA GLU A 251 -15.10 -27.41 7.57
C GLU A 251 -16.00 -28.21 6.63
N LYS A 252 -16.45 -27.58 5.54
CA LYS A 252 -17.39 -28.18 4.58
C LYS A 252 -16.71 -28.81 3.37
N GLY A 253 -15.39 -28.65 3.24
CA GLY A 253 -14.56 -29.21 2.16
C GLY A 253 -13.57 -30.23 2.70
#